data_AF-A0A0C9VRY0-F1
#
_entry.id   AF-A0A0C9VRY0-F1
#
_cell.length_a   1.000
_cell.length_b   1.000
_cell.length_c   1.000
_cell.angle_alpha   90.00
_cell.angle_beta   90.00
_cell.angle_gamma   90.00
#
_symmetry.space_group_name_H-M   'P 1'
#
loop_
_entity.id
_entity.type
_entity.pdbx_description
1 polymer ?
#
loop_
_entity_poly.entity_id
_entity_poly.type
_entity_poly.pdbx_seq_one_letter_code
_entity_poly.pdbx_strand_id
1 'polypeptide(L)'
;MIGHQFAYSAAPVRQVKEVQFGILSPEEIKAISVAKIEHPELWEEGTHKPKLNGLMDPRLGTIDRNFKCQTCGEGMSECPGHFGHIELARPVFHIGFIVKVKKILECICVNCGKLKADLVSRRYFALYSFLHPTLQIFWGLSLREPQIHVVLF
;
A
#
# COMPACT_ATOMS: atom_id res chain seq x y z
N MET A 1 2.41 -21.85 -26.20
CA MET A 1 2.23 -20.40 -26.46
C MET A 1 0.83 -20.05 -26.01
N ILE A 2 0.71 -19.36 -24.88
CA ILE A 2 -0.60 -18.99 -24.31
C ILE A 2 -1.13 -17.84 -25.18
N GLY A 3 -2.22 -18.08 -25.91
CA GLY A 3 -2.70 -17.28 -27.04
C GLY A 3 -3.45 -15.99 -26.68
N HIS A 4 -2.91 -15.17 -25.78
CA HIS A 4 -3.43 -13.82 -25.55
C HIS A 4 -2.59 -12.81 -26.34
N GLN A 5 -3.21 -12.20 -27.35
CA GLN A 5 -2.60 -11.14 -28.14
C GLN A 5 -2.90 -9.80 -27.47
N PHE A 6 -1.91 -9.24 -26.77
CA PHE A 6 -2.02 -7.91 -26.19
C PHE A 6 -1.89 -6.82 -27.26
N ALA A 7 -2.46 -5.65 -27.00
CA ALA A 7 -2.25 -4.46 -27.82
C ALA A 7 -0.75 -4.11 -27.90
N TYR A 8 -0.33 -3.52 -29.02
CA TYR A 8 1.05 -3.10 -29.19
C TYR A 8 1.43 -2.05 -28.14
N SER A 9 2.58 -2.25 -27.50
CA SER A 9 3.19 -1.28 -26.57
C SER A 9 4.64 -1.05 -26.96
N ALA A 10 5.09 0.20 -26.87
CA ALA A 10 6.49 0.56 -27.10
C ALA A 10 7.41 0.09 -25.95
N ALA A 11 6.84 -0.32 -24.81
CA ALA A 11 7.61 -0.78 -23.66
C ALA A 11 8.27 -2.16 -23.95
N PRO A 12 9.56 -2.35 -23.63
CA PRO A 12 10.23 -3.62 -23.85
C PRO A 12 9.73 -4.69 -22.89
N VAL A 13 9.47 -5.89 -23.41
CA VAL A 13 9.07 -7.04 -22.59
C VAL A 13 10.24 -7.46 -21.70
N ARG A 14 9.98 -7.56 -20.40
CA ARG A 14 10.95 -8.02 -19.39
C ARG A 14 10.28 -9.02 -18.45
N GLN A 15 11.09 -9.91 -17.88
CA GLN A 15 10.65 -10.84 -16.84
C GLN A 15 10.89 -10.24 -15.45
N VAL A 16 9.94 -10.45 -14.53
CA VAL A 16 10.06 -10.04 -13.12
C VAL A 16 11.17 -10.85 -12.46
N LYS A 17 12.13 -10.17 -11.83
CA LYS A 17 13.26 -10.83 -11.14
C LYS A 17 13.03 -10.97 -9.65
N GLU A 18 12.47 -9.93 -9.03
CA GLU A 18 12.31 -9.82 -7.58
C GLU A 18 10.99 -9.11 -7.26
N VAL A 19 10.45 -9.37 -6.06
CA VAL A 19 9.25 -8.72 -5.54
C VAL A 19 9.60 -8.08 -4.21
N GLN A 20 9.46 -6.75 -4.14
CA GLN A 20 9.70 -5.98 -2.94
C GLN A 20 8.38 -5.72 -2.21
N PHE A 21 8.33 -6.08 -0.93
CA PHE A 21 7.21 -5.76 -0.05
C PHE A 21 7.51 -4.47 0.72
N GLY A 22 6.50 -3.64 0.92
CA GLY A 22 6.65 -2.35 1.60
C GLY A 22 5.32 -1.78 2.07
N ILE A 23 5.40 -0.77 2.95
CA ILE A 23 4.25 0.04 3.38
C ILE A 23 4.13 1.22 2.44
N LEU A 24 2.95 1.43 1.86
CA LEU A 24 2.66 2.65 1.11
C LEU A 24 2.49 3.82 2.07
N SER A 25 3.25 4.89 1.85
CA SER A 25 3.09 6.13 2.60
C SER A 25 1.82 6.88 2.15
N PRO A 26 1.20 7.71 3.01
CA PRO A 26 0.07 8.53 2.60
C PRO A 26 0.37 9.45 1.41
N GLU A 27 1.60 9.95 1.32
CA GLU A 27 2.08 10.79 0.22
C GLU A 27 2.18 9.99 -1.08
N GLU A 28 2.70 8.76 -1.02
CA GLU A 28 2.76 7.84 -2.16
C GLU A 28 1.37 7.46 -2.66
N ILE A 29 0.43 7.15 -1.75
CA ILE A 29 -0.96 6.83 -2.09
C ILE A 29 -1.61 8.00 -2.85
N LYS A 30 -1.36 9.24 -2.42
CA LYS A 30 -1.84 10.43 -3.12
C LYS A 30 -1.16 10.61 -4.48
N ALA A 31 0.15 10.34 -4.58
CA ALA A 31 0.91 10.49 -5.82
C ALA A 31 0.54 9.47 -6.91
N ILE A 32 0.23 8.22 -6.53
CA ILE A 32 -0.21 7.18 -7.48
C ILE A 32 -1.69 7.30 -7.85
N SER A 33 -2.47 8.06 -7.08
CA SER A 33 -3.90 8.14 -7.24
C SER A 33 -4.31 9.15 -8.32
N VAL A 34 -5.27 8.75 -9.16
CA VAL A 34 -5.78 9.57 -10.27
C VAL A 34 -7.01 10.41 -9.90
N ALA A 35 -7.71 10.03 -8.82
CA ALA A 35 -8.94 10.67 -8.39
C ALA A 35 -9.09 10.63 -6.87
N LYS A 36 -9.56 11.76 -6.32
CA LYS A 36 -10.01 11.86 -4.94
C LYS A 36 -11.50 11.53 -4.91
N ILE A 37 -11.90 10.60 -4.05
CA ILE A 37 -13.29 10.17 -3.91
C ILE A 37 -13.92 10.92 -2.74
N GLU A 38 -14.95 11.69 -3.05
CA GLU A 38 -15.64 12.58 -2.11
C GLU A 38 -17.12 12.21 -1.97
N HIS A 39 -17.70 11.61 -3.01
CA HIS A 39 -19.11 11.29 -3.08
C HIS A 39 -19.33 9.77 -3.00
N PRO A 40 -20.22 9.29 -2.11
CA PRO A 40 -20.58 7.89 -2.06
C PRO A 40 -21.54 7.49 -3.20
N GLU A 41 -22.19 8.45 -3.86
CA GLU A 41 -23.13 8.16 -4.93
C GLU A 41 -22.42 7.73 -6.23
N LEU A 42 -23.03 6.79 -6.95
CA LEU A 42 -22.48 6.23 -8.20
C LEU A 42 -22.82 7.08 -9.43
N TRP A 43 -24.04 7.60 -9.46
CA TRP A 43 -24.63 8.29 -10.61
C TRP A 43 -24.97 9.73 -10.22
N GLU A 44 -24.93 10.61 -11.21
CA GLU A 44 -25.38 11.99 -11.03
C GLU A 44 -26.92 12.06 -10.98
N GLU A 45 -27.47 12.94 -10.13
CA GLU A 45 -28.92 13.02 -9.95
C GLU A 45 -29.62 13.41 -11.26
N GLY A 46 -30.55 12.57 -11.71
CA GLY A 46 -31.33 12.81 -12.93
C GLY A 46 -30.62 12.45 -14.24
N THR A 47 -29.37 11.96 -14.22
CA THR A 47 -28.71 11.44 -15.42
C THR A 47 -28.10 10.07 -15.18
N HIS A 48 -28.11 9.18 -16.18
CA HIS A 48 -27.44 7.88 -16.10
C HIS A 48 -25.92 8.01 -16.36
N LYS A 49 -25.32 9.12 -15.96
CA LYS A 49 -23.88 9.38 -16.10
C LYS A 49 -23.17 9.13 -14.78
N PRO A 50 -21.99 8.48 -14.80
CA PRO A 50 -21.24 8.26 -13.57
C PRO A 50 -20.87 9.59 -12.93
N LYS A 51 -21.00 9.68 -11.61
CA LYS A 51 -20.69 10.90 -10.85
C LYS A 51 -19.17 11.12 -10.78
N LEU A 52 -18.72 12.33 -11.09
CA LEU A 52 -17.32 12.72 -10.90
C LEU A 52 -16.98 12.75 -9.40
N ASN A 53 -15.76 12.32 -9.06
CA ASN A 53 -15.30 12.12 -7.67
C ASN A 53 -16.19 11.12 -6.88
N GLY A 54 -16.96 10.29 -7.59
CA GLY A 54 -17.74 9.19 -7.03
C GLY A 54 -17.01 7.86 -7.14
N LEU A 55 -17.60 6.79 -6.60
CA LEU A 55 -17.00 5.45 -6.67
C LEU A 55 -16.92 4.88 -8.10
N MET A 56 -17.77 5.36 -9.01
CA MET A 56 -17.81 4.97 -10.42
C MET A 56 -17.12 6.00 -11.33
N ASP A 57 -16.15 6.74 -10.81
CA ASP A 57 -15.45 7.76 -11.60
C ASP A 57 -14.77 7.14 -12.83
N PRO A 58 -15.04 7.61 -14.07
CA PRO A 58 -14.47 7.06 -15.30
C PRO A 58 -12.93 7.10 -15.38
N ARG A 59 -12.27 7.89 -14.52
CA ARG A 59 -10.80 7.92 -14.39
C ARG A 59 -10.24 6.67 -13.72
N LEU A 60 -11.02 6.00 -12.88
CA LEU A 60 -10.62 4.76 -12.20
C LEU A 60 -10.68 3.54 -13.13
N GLY A 61 -11.48 3.64 -14.20
CA GLY A 61 -11.75 2.56 -15.14
C GLY A 61 -13.19 2.59 -15.60
N THR A 62 -13.54 1.77 -16.60
CA THR A 62 -14.92 1.65 -17.08
C THR A 62 -15.35 0.19 -17.09
N ILE A 63 -16.59 -0.06 -16.69
CA ILE A 63 -17.22 -1.38 -16.76
C ILE A 63 -18.08 -1.55 -18.02
N ASP A 64 -18.42 -0.43 -18.67
CA ASP A 64 -19.28 -0.41 -19.85
C ASP A 64 -18.42 -0.36 -21.11
N ARG A 65 -18.76 -1.17 -22.10
CA ARG A 65 -18.07 -1.25 -23.40
C ARG A 65 -18.18 0.04 -24.21
N ASN A 66 -19.21 0.83 -23.96
CA ASN A 66 -19.44 2.11 -24.64
C ASN A 66 -18.57 3.24 -24.06
N PHE A 67 -18.05 3.07 -22.85
CA PHE A 67 -17.24 4.07 -22.18
C PHE A 67 -15.77 3.66 -22.15
N LYS A 68 -14.89 4.62 -22.44
CA LYS A 68 -13.44 4.46 -22.33
C LYS A 68 -12.95 5.08 -21.05
N CYS A 69 -11.90 4.51 -20.47
CA CYS A 69 -11.26 5.08 -19.29
C CYS A 69 -10.68 6.47 -19.63
N GLN A 70 -10.94 7.45 -18.78
CA GLN A 70 -10.45 8.83 -19.00
C GLN A 70 -8.94 8.99 -18.72
N THR A 71 -8.32 8.02 -18.04
CA THR A 71 -6.89 8.07 -17.70
C THR A 71 -6.01 7.44 -18.79
N CYS A 72 -6.32 6.21 -19.20
CA CYS A 72 -5.53 5.49 -20.21
C CYS A 72 -6.15 5.47 -21.62
N GLY A 73 -7.43 5.83 -21.76
CA GLY A 73 -8.13 5.81 -23.06
C GLY A 73 -8.55 4.41 -23.53
N GLU A 74 -8.22 3.37 -22.77
CA GLU A 74 -8.52 1.98 -23.10
C GLU A 74 -9.91 1.54 -22.63
N GLY A 75 -10.40 0.45 -23.22
CA GLY A 75 -11.67 -0.19 -22.86
C GLY A 75 -11.55 -1.15 -21.67
N MET A 76 -12.68 -1.76 -21.30
CA MET A 76 -12.80 -2.66 -20.14
C MET A 76 -11.81 -3.85 -20.13
N SER A 77 -11.46 -4.40 -21.30
CA SER A 77 -10.59 -5.58 -21.37
C SER A 77 -9.11 -5.24 -21.17
N GLU A 78 -8.66 -4.10 -21.67
CA GLU A 78 -7.23 -3.74 -21.70
C GLU A 78 -6.83 -2.77 -20.58
N CYS A 79 -7.80 -2.07 -19.99
CA CYS A 79 -7.54 -1.17 -18.88
C CYS A 79 -7.24 -1.98 -17.59
N PRO A 80 -6.08 -1.79 -16.94
CA PRO A 80 -5.75 -2.48 -15.69
C PRO A 80 -6.51 -1.93 -14.47
N GLY A 81 -7.21 -0.80 -14.63
CA GLY A 81 -7.77 -0.02 -13.53
C GLY A 81 -6.73 0.94 -12.93
N HIS A 82 -7.23 2.05 -12.38
CA HIS A 82 -6.41 3.10 -11.79
C HIS A 82 -6.82 3.35 -10.34
N PHE A 83 -5.84 3.63 -9.48
CA PHE A 83 -6.09 3.79 -8.05
C PHE A 83 -6.74 5.16 -7.74
N GLY A 84 -7.80 5.12 -6.94
CA GLY A 84 -8.37 6.28 -6.27
C GLY A 84 -7.88 6.37 -4.83
N HIS A 85 -8.07 7.51 -4.18
CA HIS A 85 -7.86 7.64 -2.75
C HIS A 85 -9.02 8.35 -2.07
N ILE A 86 -9.26 8.00 -0.80
CA ILE A 86 -10.20 8.66 0.08
C ILE A 86 -9.40 9.33 1.18
N GLU A 87 -9.58 10.64 1.34
CA GLU A 87 -8.94 11.40 2.40
C GLU A 87 -9.79 11.33 3.66
N LEU A 88 -9.28 10.65 4.68
CA LEU A 88 -9.96 10.53 5.96
C LEU A 88 -9.80 11.82 6.77
N ALA A 89 -10.87 12.27 7.42
CA ALA A 89 -10.83 13.44 8.29
C ALA A 89 -9.93 13.26 9.53
N ARG A 90 -9.68 12.02 9.95
CA ARG A 90 -8.82 11.65 11.08
C ARG A 90 -8.04 10.38 10.78
N PRO A 91 -6.83 10.21 11.33
CA PRO A 91 -6.08 8.97 11.19
C PRO A 91 -6.83 7.81 11.86
N VAL A 92 -6.84 6.65 11.21
CA VAL A 92 -7.48 5.43 11.69
C VAL A 92 -6.43 4.32 11.76
N PHE A 93 -6.46 3.51 12.82
CA PHE A 93 -5.56 2.38 12.94
C PHE A 93 -5.95 1.26 11.99
N HIS A 94 -4.97 0.75 11.25
CA HIS A 94 -5.16 -0.45 10.43
C HIS A 94 -5.20 -1.69 11.31
N ILE A 95 -6.28 -2.47 11.23
CA ILE A 95 -6.53 -3.65 12.08
C ILE A 95 -5.40 -4.69 11.98
N GLY A 96 -4.84 -4.89 10.79
CA GLY A 96 -3.71 -5.82 10.57
C GLY A 96 -2.40 -5.40 11.26
N PHE A 97 -2.24 -4.11 11.61
CA PHE A 97 -1.04 -3.59 12.27
C PHE A 97 -1.23 -3.29 13.75
N ILE A 98 -2.45 -3.39 14.30
CA ILE A 98 -2.74 -2.97 15.67
C ILE A 98 -1.87 -3.72 16.71
N VAL A 99 -1.65 -5.02 16.52
CA VAL A 99 -0.80 -5.84 17.41
C VAL A 99 0.66 -5.40 17.33
N LYS A 100 1.15 -5.06 16.13
CA LYS A 100 2.53 -4.59 15.91
C LYS A 100 2.73 -3.19 16.48
N VAL A 101 1.79 -2.28 16.25
CA VAL A 101 1.80 -0.91 16.81
C VAL A 101 1.82 -0.96 18.33
N LYS A 102 0.98 -1.81 18.96
CA LYS A 102 1.00 -2.00 20.42
C LYS A 102 2.38 -2.42 20.92
N LYS A 103 3.00 -3.45 20.31
CA LYS A 103 4.35 -3.91 20.69
C LYS A 103 5.40 -2.81 20.54
N ILE A 104 5.33 -2.02 19.47
CA ILE A 104 6.25 -0.89 19.27
C ILE A 104 6.10 0.14 20.41
N LEU A 105 4.86 0.51 20.76
CA LEU A 105 4.57 1.43 21.87
C LEU A 105 5.03 0.89 23.23
N GLU A 106 5.02 -0.43 23.43
CA GLU A 106 5.59 -1.06 24.63
C GLU A 106 7.13 -0.94 24.67
N CYS A 107 7.79 -1.01 23.52
CA CYS A 107 9.25 -0.91 23.39
C CYS A 107 9.81 0.53 23.45
N ILE A 108 9.04 1.54 23.08
CA ILE A 108 9.47 2.95 23.08
C ILE A 108 8.88 3.74 24.25
N CYS A 109 9.58 4.78 24.69
CA CYS A 109 9.04 5.78 25.59
C CYS A 109 8.12 6.71 24.81
N VAL A 110 6.84 6.78 25.18
CA VAL A 110 5.82 7.59 24.48
C VAL A 110 6.11 9.10 24.54
N ASN A 111 6.87 9.56 25.54
CA ASN A 111 7.20 10.97 25.70
C ASN A 111 8.42 11.41 24.87
N CYS A 112 9.45 10.56 24.76
CA CYS A 112 10.71 10.94 24.10
C CYS A 112 11.05 10.15 22.84
N GLY A 113 10.23 9.16 22.46
CA GLY A 113 10.43 8.30 21.29
C GLY A 113 11.63 7.35 21.37
N LYS A 114 12.43 7.39 22.45
CA LYS A 114 13.61 6.53 22.62
C LYS A 114 13.19 5.10 22.99
N LEU A 115 13.96 4.13 22.52
CA LEU A 115 13.83 2.74 22.96
C LEU A 115 14.10 2.63 24.47
N LYS A 116 13.27 1.85 25.16
CA LYS A 116 13.41 1.59 26.61
C LYS A 116 14.58 0.67 26.94
N ALA A 117 15.08 -0.07 25.95
CA ALA A 117 16.25 -0.93 26.09
C ALA A 117 17.51 -0.15 25.70
N ASP A 118 18.48 -0.13 26.60
CA ASP A 118 19.83 0.35 26.31
C ASP A 118 20.70 -0.81 25.80
N LEU A 119 21.26 -0.67 24.61
CA LEU A 119 22.09 -1.68 23.95
C LEU A 119 23.35 -2.04 24.78
N VAL A 120 23.75 -1.16 25.71
CA VAL A 120 24.92 -1.36 26.58
C VAL A 120 24.63 -2.30 27.75
N SER A 121 23.36 -2.48 28.12
CA SER A 121 23.00 -3.28 29.29
C SER A 121 22.91 -4.78 28.95
N ARG A 122 23.95 -5.52 29.39
CA ARG A 122 24.23 -6.97 29.20
C ARG A 122 23.09 -7.96 29.53
N ARG A 123 21.97 -7.47 30.10
CA ARG A 123 20.78 -8.26 30.47
C ARG A 123 19.77 -8.47 29.33
N TYR A 124 19.76 -7.62 28.31
CA TYR A 124 18.77 -7.73 27.22
C TYR A 124 19.08 -8.85 26.21
N PHE A 125 20.36 -9.22 26.05
CA PHE A 125 20.76 -10.31 25.14
C PHE A 125 20.20 -11.67 25.57
N ALA A 126 20.14 -11.94 26.88
CA ALA A 126 19.61 -13.18 27.43
C ALA A 126 18.09 -13.32 27.28
N LEU A 127 17.34 -12.21 27.37
CA LEU A 127 15.87 -12.21 27.20
C LEU A 127 15.46 -12.35 25.73
N TYR A 128 16.24 -11.78 24.79
CA TYR A 128 15.96 -11.89 23.36
C TYR A 128 16.11 -13.32 22.83
N SER A 129 17.09 -14.08 23.35
CA SER A 129 17.28 -15.51 23.03
C SER A 129 16.14 -16.41 23.54
N PHE A 130 15.44 -16.02 24.61
CA PHE A 130 14.34 -16.81 25.18
C PHE A 130 12.98 -16.54 24.54
N LEU A 131 12.72 -15.31 24.07
CA LEU A 131 11.42 -14.91 23.54
C LEU A 131 11.23 -15.19 22.03
N HIS A 132 12.29 -15.43 21.27
CA HIS A 132 12.20 -15.72 19.83
C HIS A 132 13.32 -16.68 19.33
N PRO A 133 13.13 -18.01 19.41
CA PRO A 133 14.09 -18.97 18.85
C PRO A 133 14.24 -18.92 17.32
N THR A 134 13.33 -18.25 16.60
CA THR A 134 13.31 -18.19 15.14
C THR A 134 14.00 -16.97 14.52
N LEU A 135 14.41 -15.96 15.30
CA LEU A 135 15.02 -14.73 14.79
C LEU A 135 16.55 -14.76 14.70
N GLN A 136 17.18 -15.89 15.05
CA GLN A 136 18.64 -16.07 15.03
C GLN A 136 19.22 -16.10 13.60
N ILE A 137 18.38 -16.22 12.57
CA ILE A 137 18.79 -16.28 11.16
C ILE A 137 18.99 -14.89 10.53
N PHE A 138 18.37 -13.83 11.07
CA PHE A 138 18.36 -12.52 10.41
C PHE A 138 19.42 -11.52 10.93
N TRP A 139 20.02 -11.74 12.11
CA TRP A 139 20.95 -10.78 12.72
C TRP A 139 22.42 -10.92 12.29
N GLY A 140 22.72 -11.78 11.32
CA GLY A 140 24.07 -11.92 10.74
C GLY A 140 24.44 -10.83 9.72
N LEU A 141 23.46 -10.09 9.18
CA LEU A 141 23.65 -9.14 8.08
C LEU A 141 22.67 -7.97 8.20
N SER A 142 23.01 -6.94 8.99
CA SER A 142 22.75 -5.52 8.68
C SER A 142 22.82 -4.65 9.94
N LEU A 143 24.00 -4.09 10.19
CA LEU A 143 24.21 -2.92 11.06
C LEU A 143 24.25 -1.62 10.23
N ARG A 144 23.45 -1.51 9.16
CA ARG A 144 23.24 -0.24 8.46
C ARG A 144 21.75 -0.02 8.20
N GLU A 145 21.26 1.02 8.89
CA GLU A 145 20.05 1.80 8.63
C GLU A 145 18.70 1.13 8.93
N PRO A 146 17.89 1.70 9.86
CA PRO A 146 16.56 1.19 10.15
C PRO A 146 15.55 1.80 9.15
N GLN A 147 15.46 1.25 7.95
CA GLN A 147 14.30 1.47 7.10
C GLN A 147 13.32 0.30 7.29
N ILE A 148 12.50 0.38 8.33
CA ILE A 148 11.46 -0.61 8.60
C ILE A 148 10.25 -0.29 7.72
N HIS A 149 10.21 -0.88 6.51
CA HIS A 149 8.98 -0.97 5.71
C HIS A 149 8.46 -2.42 5.77
N VAL A 150 7.36 -2.65 6.49
CA VAL A 150 6.67 -3.96 6.55
C VAL A 150 5.17 -3.75 6.40
N VAL A 151 4.60 -4.00 5.22
CA VAL A 151 3.16 -4.28 5.07
C VAL A 151 3.00 -5.58 4.29
N LEU A 152 2.31 -6.51 4.95
CA LEU A 152 1.66 -7.68 4.39
C LEU A 152 0.27 -7.24 3.90
N PHE A 153 -0.15 -7.77 2.75
CA PHE A 153 -1.53 -7.77 2.28
C PHE A 153 -2.45 -8.50 3.27
#